data_AF-A0A537ZKN9-F1
#
_entry.id   AF-A0A537ZKN9-F1
#
_cell.length_a   1.000
_cell.length_b   1.000
_cell.length_c   1.000
_cell.angle_alpha   90.00
_cell.angle_beta   90.00
_cell.angle_gamma   90.00
#
_symmetry.space_group_name_H-M   'P 1'
#
loop_
_entity.id
_entity.type
_entity.pdbx_description
1 polymer ?
#
loop_
_entity_poly.entity_id
_entity_poly.type
_entity_poly.pdbx_seq_one_letter_code
_entity_poly.pdbx_strand_id
1 'polypeptide(L)'
;GASVGIAIGDGSERPDELLRDADAAMYRAKERGRGRWEIFDEAMRAQTLARREIENGLHRALERHELRVHYQPVIALTDGEWLGVEALVRWEHPERGLLVPRDFMTIAEETGLVLPIGEWVLEQACRAIVQRRKKFGARAEFGVAVNISARQLLHPELPDLVADVLERTGAEPSWLCLEISESALIS
;
A
#
# COMPACT_ATOMS: atom_id res chain seq x y z
N GLY A 1 -22.40 15.38 -5.79
CA GLY A 1 -22.24 16.83 -5.98
C GLY A 1 -20.94 17.14 -6.68
N ALA A 2 -20.80 18.33 -7.28
CA ALA A 2 -19.55 18.79 -7.88
C ALA A 2 -18.46 19.03 -6.81
N SER A 3 -17.18 18.91 -7.17
CA SER A 3 -16.05 19.26 -6.30
C SER A 3 -15.27 20.38 -6.97
N VAL A 4 -14.99 21.46 -6.24
CA VAL A 4 -14.40 22.69 -6.80
C VAL A 4 -13.12 23.04 -6.03
N GLY A 5 -12.06 23.40 -6.75
CA GLY A 5 -10.84 23.93 -6.18
C GLY A 5 -10.68 25.40 -6.52
N ILE A 6 -10.28 26.21 -5.54
CA ILE A 6 -10.12 27.65 -5.68
C ILE A 6 -8.68 27.99 -5.34
N ALA A 7 -7.93 28.58 -6.27
CA ALA A 7 -6.64 29.21 -5.99
C ALA A 7 -6.77 30.73 -6.14
N ILE A 8 -6.14 31.48 -5.23
CA ILE A 8 -6.14 32.93 -5.23
C ILE A 8 -4.69 33.36 -5.43
N GLY A 9 -4.41 34.01 -6.55
CA GLY A 9 -3.09 34.59 -6.82
C GLY A 9 -3.05 36.06 -6.43
N ASP A 10 -1.86 36.55 -6.10
CA ASP A 10 -1.58 37.98 -5.92
C ASP A 10 -0.98 38.63 -7.18
N GLY A 11 -0.73 37.84 -8.22
CA GLY A 11 -0.22 38.29 -9.51
C GLY A 11 1.30 38.11 -9.66
N SER A 12 1.97 37.56 -8.66
CA SER A 12 3.38 37.17 -8.71
C SER A 12 3.60 35.75 -9.23
N GLU A 13 2.56 34.91 -9.24
CA GLU A 13 2.62 33.50 -9.61
C GLU A 13 2.49 33.27 -11.12
N ARG A 14 3.10 32.18 -11.61
CA ARG A 14 2.94 31.81 -13.02
C ARG A 14 1.58 31.14 -13.24
N PRO A 15 0.95 31.26 -14.42
CA PRO A 15 -0.36 30.65 -14.69
C PRO A 15 -0.40 29.13 -14.46
N ASP A 16 0.71 28.42 -14.72
CA ASP A 16 0.84 26.97 -14.45
C ASP A 16 0.85 26.64 -12.95
N GLU A 17 1.33 27.56 -12.11
CA GLU A 17 1.33 27.40 -10.65
C GLU A 17 -0.09 27.55 -10.10
N LEU A 18 -0.82 28.59 -10.53
CA LEU A 18 -2.22 28.80 -10.12
C LEU A 18 -3.14 27.65 -10.55
N LEU A 19 -2.95 27.10 -11.76
CA LEU A 19 -3.70 25.94 -12.22
C LEU A 19 -3.42 24.70 -11.37
N ARG A 20 -2.15 24.45 -11.04
CA ARG A 20 -1.74 23.35 -10.16
C ARG A 20 -2.32 23.50 -8.76
N ASP A 21 -2.34 24.72 -8.23
CA ASP A 21 -2.84 25.01 -6.89
C ASP A 21 -4.37 24.84 -6.82
N ALA A 22 -5.10 25.25 -7.86
CA ALA A 22 -6.54 25.01 -7.98
C ALA A 22 -6.87 23.52 -8.09
N ASP A 23 -6.06 22.75 -8.84
CA ASP A 23 -6.23 21.29 -8.97
C ASP A 23 -5.99 20.57 -7.64
N ALA A 24 -4.96 20.98 -6.88
CA ALA A 24 -4.70 20.46 -5.53
C ALA A 24 -5.89 20.70 -4.58
N ALA A 25 -6.45 21.91 -4.58
CA ALA A 25 -7.62 22.24 -3.77
C ALA A 25 -8.85 21.40 -4.19
N MET A 26 -9.07 21.22 -5.49
CA MET A 26 -10.16 20.37 -6.00
C MET A 26 -9.99 18.92 -5.54
N TYR A 27 -8.77 18.39 -5.53
CA TYR A 27 -8.52 17.03 -5.05
C TYR A 27 -8.85 16.88 -3.57
N ARG A 28 -8.46 17.84 -2.73
CA ARG A 28 -8.84 17.87 -1.31
C ARG A 28 -10.35 17.94 -1.10
N ALA A 29 -11.06 18.64 -1.98
CA ALA A 29 -12.52 18.68 -1.98
C ALA A 29 -13.14 17.30 -2.28
N LYS A 30 -12.50 16.49 -3.13
CA LYS A 30 -12.92 15.10 -3.39
C LYS A 30 -12.65 14.20 -2.18
N GLU A 31 -11.47 14.30 -1.57
CA GLU A 31 -11.09 13.50 -0.38
C GLU A 31 -12.01 13.75 0.81
N ARG A 32 -12.38 15.01 1.07
CA ARG A 32 -13.28 15.36 2.18
C ARG A 32 -14.76 15.07 1.89
N GLY A 33 -15.07 14.47 0.74
CA GLY A 33 -16.42 14.16 0.29
C GLY A 33 -16.94 15.19 -0.71
N ARG A 34 -17.27 14.73 -1.92
CA ARG A 34 -17.78 15.52 -3.06
C ARG A 34 -18.95 16.45 -2.66
N GLY A 35 -19.22 17.49 -3.47
CA GLY A 35 -20.29 18.47 -3.17
C GLY A 35 -19.80 19.67 -2.37
N ARG A 36 -18.50 19.97 -2.42
CA ARG A 36 -17.86 21.05 -1.68
C ARG A 36 -16.83 21.78 -2.52
N TRP A 37 -16.33 22.87 -1.98
CA TRP A 37 -15.18 23.60 -2.49
C TRP A 37 -14.09 23.66 -1.42
N GLU A 38 -12.85 23.83 -1.86
CA GLU A 38 -11.69 24.06 -1.00
C GLU A 38 -10.87 25.21 -1.58
N ILE A 39 -10.35 26.09 -0.71
CA ILE A 39 -9.44 27.19 -1.08
C ILE A 39 -8.03 26.76 -0.81
N PHE A 40 -7.17 26.83 -1.82
CA PHE A 40 -5.76 26.52 -1.72
C PHE A 40 -5.08 27.32 -0.59
N ASP A 41 -4.32 26.62 0.24
CA ASP A 41 -3.48 27.18 1.28
C ASP A 41 -2.06 26.59 1.19
N GLU A 42 -1.07 27.22 1.83
CA GLU A 42 0.33 26.77 1.78
C GLU A 42 0.49 25.34 2.34
N ALA A 43 -0.39 24.90 3.24
CA ALA A 43 -0.41 23.53 3.74
C ALA A 43 -0.87 22.53 2.65
N MET A 44 -1.77 22.92 1.73
CA MET A 44 -2.12 22.15 0.54
C MET A 44 -0.94 22.04 -0.44
N ARG A 45 -0.13 23.10 -0.57
CA ARG A 45 1.10 23.06 -1.37
C ARG A 45 2.07 22.02 -0.83
N ALA A 46 2.31 22.05 0.48
CA ALA A 46 3.15 21.08 1.18
C ALA A 46 2.61 19.65 1.05
N GLN A 47 1.30 19.45 1.18
CA GLN A 47 0.66 18.14 1.02
C GLN A 47 0.83 17.60 -0.41
N THR A 48 0.68 18.46 -1.42
CA THR A 48 0.85 18.08 -2.84
C THR A 48 2.30 17.70 -3.15
N LEU A 49 3.26 18.47 -2.62
CA LEU A 49 4.69 18.14 -2.73
C LEU A 49 5.01 16.80 -2.05
N ALA A 50 4.56 16.61 -0.81
CA ALA A 50 4.78 15.37 -0.07
C ALA A 50 4.17 14.15 -0.77
N ARG A 51 2.99 14.29 -1.40
CA ARG A 51 2.37 13.24 -2.22
C ARG A 51 3.23 12.89 -3.43
N ARG A 52 3.69 13.89 -4.20
CA ARG A 52 4.57 13.68 -5.35
C ARG A 52 5.90 13.03 -4.97
N GLU A 53 6.44 13.37 -3.81
CA GLU A 53 7.65 12.73 -3.28
C GLU A 53 7.43 11.24 -2.99
N ILE A 54 6.31 10.90 -2.34
CA ILE A 54 5.94 9.50 -2.08
C ILE A 54 5.70 8.73 -3.38
N GLU A 55 4.96 9.29 -4.34
CA GLU A 55 4.72 8.66 -5.64
C GLU A 55 6.03 8.38 -6.40
N ASN A 56 6.87 9.40 -6.56
CA ASN A 56 8.18 9.26 -7.22
C ASN A 56 9.11 8.32 -6.46
N GLY A 57 9.04 8.33 -5.13
CA GLY A 57 9.83 7.46 -4.27
C GLY A 57 9.38 6.00 -4.36
N LEU A 58 8.07 5.71 -4.33
CA LEU A 58 7.52 4.35 -4.41
C LEU A 58 7.89 3.66 -5.71
N HIS A 59 7.85 4.39 -6.84
CA HIS A 59 8.32 3.87 -8.13
C HIS A 59 9.75 3.33 -8.03
N ARG A 60 10.64 4.06 -7.35
CA ARG A 60 12.04 3.69 -7.17
C ARG A 60 12.26 2.68 -6.05
N ALA A 61 11.36 2.61 -5.08
CA ALA A 61 11.52 1.78 -3.89
C ALA A 61 11.60 0.27 -4.22
N LEU A 62 10.86 -0.16 -5.24
CA LEU A 62 10.94 -1.53 -5.75
C LEU A 62 12.32 -1.82 -6.39
N GLU A 63 12.78 -0.92 -7.25
CA GLU A 63 14.08 -1.04 -7.95
C GLU A 63 15.27 -0.96 -7.01
N ARG A 64 15.17 -0.13 -5.97
CA ARG A 64 16.25 0.15 -5.01
C ARG A 64 16.22 -0.75 -3.78
N HIS A 65 15.32 -1.73 -3.73
CA HIS A 65 15.15 -2.62 -2.59
C HIS A 65 14.95 -1.85 -1.27
N GLU A 66 14.09 -0.83 -1.29
CA GLU A 66 13.75 -0.02 -0.11
C GLU A 66 12.52 -0.57 0.62
N LEU A 67 11.79 -1.51 0.02
CA LEU A 67 10.67 -2.19 0.67
C LEU A 67 11.14 -3.34 1.57
N ARG A 68 10.43 -3.55 2.67
CA ARG A 68 10.61 -4.66 3.62
C ARG A 68 9.27 -5.28 3.97
N VAL A 69 9.29 -6.55 4.38
CA VAL A 69 8.14 -7.21 5.00
C VAL A 69 8.46 -7.48 6.46
N HIS A 70 7.68 -6.86 7.34
CA HIS A 70 7.68 -7.17 8.77
C HIS A 70 6.62 -8.24 9.05
N TYR A 71 6.83 -9.04 10.09
CA TYR A 71 5.92 -10.13 10.43
C TYR A 71 5.38 -9.93 11.84
N GLN A 72 4.06 -9.75 11.96
CA GLN A 72 3.39 -9.62 13.26
C GLN A 72 2.80 -10.97 13.67
N PRO A 73 3.14 -11.53 14.85
CA PRO A 73 2.56 -12.79 15.33
C PRO A 73 1.05 -12.68 15.58
N VAL A 74 0.32 -13.72 15.21
CA VAL A 74 -1.08 -13.95 15.56
C VAL A 74 -1.14 -15.06 16.59
N ILE A 75 -1.66 -14.75 17.78
CA ILE A 75 -1.66 -15.64 18.94
C ILE A 75 -3.11 -15.90 19.39
N ALA A 76 -3.46 -17.16 19.63
CA ALA A 76 -4.73 -17.56 20.22
C ALA A 76 -4.82 -17.06 21.67
N LEU A 77 -5.91 -16.35 22.01
CA LEU A 77 -6.10 -15.81 23.36
C LEU A 77 -6.47 -16.88 24.40
N THR A 78 -6.95 -18.04 23.95
CA THR A 78 -7.42 -19.14 24.79
C THR A 78 -6.30 -19.87 25.51
N ASP A 79 -5.19 -20.10 24.81
CA ASP A 79 -4.08 -20.96 25.25
C ASP A 79 -2.69 -20.39 24.91
N GLY A 80 -2.62 -19.24 24.23
CA GLY A 80 -1.36 -18.63 23.80
C GLY A 80 -0.72 -19.33 22.60
N GLU A 81 -1.45 -20.20 21.89
CA GLU A 81 -0.93 -20.88 20.71
C GLU A 81 -0.58 -19.88 19.60
N TRP A 82 0.57 -20.10 18.94
CA TRP A 82 0.99 -19.30 17.81
C TRP A 82 0.32 -19.79 16.52
N LEU A 83 -0.69 -19.06 16.05
CA LEU A 83 -1.52 -19.43 14.90
C LEU A 83 -0.87 -19.06 13.56
N GLY A 84 -0.14 -17.96 13.50
CA GLY A 84 0.29 -17.38 12.23
C GLY A 84 1.14 -16.13 12.37
N VAL A 85 1.49 -15.56 11.23
CA VAL A 85 2.05 -14.21 11.14
C VAL A 85 1.35 -13.42 10.06
N GLU A 86 1.14 -12.13 10.29
CA GLU A 86 0.70 -11.20 9.26
C GLU A 86 1.92 -10.53 8.62
N ALA A 87 2.00 -10.60 7.28
CA ALA A 87 3.01 -9.92 6.48
C ALA A 87 2.61 -8.47 6.24
N LEU A 88 3.43 -7.56 6.76
CA LEU A 88 3.17 -6.14 6.79
C LEU A 88 4.26 -5.39 6.03
N VAL A 89 3.90 -4.79 4.90
CA VAL A 89 4.84 -4.01 4.09
C VAL A 89 5.32 -2.76 4.85
N ARG A 90 6.60 -2.47 4.72
CA ARG A 90 7.26 -1.26 5.21
C ARG A 90 8.14 -0.70 4.12
N TRP A 91 8.35 0.61 4.16
CA TRP A 91 9.28 1.27 3.25
C TRP A 91 10.38 1.94 4.06
N GLU A 92 11.61 1.47 3.91
CA GLU A 92 12.82 2.10 4.41
C GLU A 92 13.18 3.29 3.52
N HIS A 93 12.44 4.38 3.67
CA HIS A 93 12.66 5.60 2.89
C HIS A 93 14.01 6.23 3.28
N PRO A 94 14.85 6.63 2.32
CA PRO A 94 16.21 7.13 2.59
C PRO A 94 16.25 8.36 3.52
N GLU A 95 15.31 9.28 3.36
CA GLU A 95 15.24 10.51 4.15
C GLU A 95 14.26 10.46 5.33
N ARG A 96 13.12 9.78 5.19
CA ARG A 96 12.03 9.77 6.19
C ARG A 96 12.09 8.57 7.15
N GLY A 97 13.03 7.65 6.94
CA GLY A 97 13.15 6.42 7.71
C GLY A 97 12.05 5.42 7.39
N LEU A 98 11.64 4.63 8.37
CA LEU A 98 10.68 3.54 8.19
C LEU A 98 9.24 4.07 8.10
N LEU A 99 8.68 4.06 6.90
CA LEU A 99 7.28 4.38 6.63
C LEU A 99 6.39 3.14 6.72
N VAL A 100 5.18 3.34 7.23
CA VAL A 100 4.15 2.30 7.39
C VAL A 100 3.07 2.44 6.31
N PRO A 101 2.23 1.41 6.08
CA PRO A 101 1.25 1.40 4.98
C PRO A 101 0.36 2.65 4.91
N ARG A 102 -0.10 3.18 6.05
CA ARG A 102 -0.92 4.41 6.10
C ARG A 102 -0.24 5.65 5.49
N ASP A 103 1.08 5.65 5.37
CA ASP A 103 1.84 6.80 4.86
C ASP A 103 1.92 6.80 3.32
N PHE A 104 1.71 5.65 2.67
CA PHE A 104 1.96 5.50 1.23
C PHE A 104 0.96 4.62 0.45
N MET A 105 0.15 3.77 1.10
CA MET A 105 -0.72 2.83 0.40
C MET A 105 -1.83 3.49 -0.40
N THR A 106 -2.42 4.59 0.10
CA THR A 106 -3.40 5.36 -0.69
C THR A 106 -2.81 5.79 -2.03
N ILE A 107 -1.58 6.30 -2.03
CA ILE A 107 -0.89 6.74 -3.24
C ILE A 107 -0.57 5.54 -4.14
N ALA A 108 -0.13 4.42 -3.55
CA ALA A 108 0.11 3.19 -4.29
C ALA A 108 -1.17 2.66 -4.99
N GLU A 109 -2.31 2.74 -4.32
CA GLU A 109 -3.61 2.34 -4.88
C GLU A 109 -4.07 3.26 -6.00
N GLU A 110 -3.94 4.58 -5.84
CA GLU A 110 -4.34 5.55 -6.86
C GLU A 110 -3.48 5.45 -8.13
N THR A 111 -2.17 5.28 -7.95
CA THR A 111 -1.17 5.20 -9.04
C THR A 111 -1.09 3.82 -9.67
N GLY A 112 -1.63 2.80 -9.02
CA GLY A 112 -1.56 1.40 -9.48
C GLY A 112 -0.27 0.68 -9.06
N LEU A 113 0.66 1.37 -8.39
CA LEU A 113 1.85 0.77 -7.78
C LEU A 113 1.52 -0.30 -6.74
N VAL A 114 0.30 -0.32 -6.21
CA VAL A 114 -0.16 -1.39 -5.31
C VAL A 114 -0.09 -2.78 -5.95
N LEU A 115 -0.22 -2.88 -7.28
CA LEU A 115 -0.14 -4.16 -7.99
C LEU A 115 1.28 -4.76 -7.89
N PRO A 116 2.35 -4.10 -8.38
CA PRO A 116 3.71 -4.63 -8.26
C PRO A 116 4.21 -4.71 -6.81
N ILE A 117 3.78 -3.80 -5.92
CA ILE A 117 4.10 -3.91 -4.49
C ILE A 117 3.46 -5.16 -3.90
N GLY A 118 2.20 -5.42 -4.22
CA GLY A 118 1.45 -6.57 -3.75
C GLY A 118 2.05 -7.90 -4.20
N GLU A 119 2.42 -8.01 -5.48
CA GLU A 119 3.15 -9.18 -6.01
C GLU A 119 4.46 -9.40 -5.23
N TRP A 120 5.24 -8.34 -5.05
CA TRP A 120 6.51 -8.42 -4.32
C TRP A 120 6.31 -8.87 -2.87
N VAL A 121 5.33 -8.30 -2.16
CA VAL A 121 5.01 -8.69 -0.77
C VAL A 121 4.59 -10.15 -0.69
N LEU A 122 3.73 -10.60 -1.60
CA LEU A 122 3.25 -11.97 -1.67
C LEU A 122 4.43 -12.94 -1.86
N GLU A 123 5.31 -12.64 -2.82
CA GLU A 123 6.51 -13.45 -3.06
C GLU A 123 7.43 -13.50 -1.83
N GLN A 124 7.69 -12.36 -1.18
CA GLN A 124 8.53 -12.34 0.02
C GLN A 124 7.92 -13.15 1.18
N ALA A 125 6.60 -13.04 1.38
CA ALA A 125 5.88 -13.80 2.40
C ALA A 125 5.97 -15.32 2.14
N CYS A 126 5.71 -15.75 0.91
CA CYS A 126 5.82 -17.15 0.50
C CYS A 126 7.26 -17.68 0.64
N ARG A 127 8.28 -16.92 0.22
CA ARG A 127 9.69 -17.30 0.42
C ARG A 127 10.05 -17.43 1.90
N ALA A 128 9.60 -16.49 2.74
CA ALA A 128 9.89 -16.50 4.17
C ALA A 128 9.27 -17.71 4.88
N ILE A 129 8.02 -18.08 4.55
CA ILE A 129 7.37 -19.23 5.19
C ILE A 129 8.01 -20.55 4.76
N VAL A 130 8.38 -20.70 3.48
CA VAL A 130 9.13 -21.86 2.98
C VAL A 130 10.47 -22.00 3.70
N GLN A 131 11.23 -20.92 3.83
CA GLN A 131 12.51 -20.92 4.53
C GLN A 131 12.36 -21.28 6.02
N ARG A 132 11.34 -20.74 6.69
CA ARG A 132 11.06 -21.08 8.09
C ARG A 132 10.71 -22.56 8.26
N ARG A 133 9.85 -23.11 7.41
CA ARG A 133 9.48 -24.53 7.46
C ARG A 133 10.68 -25.44 7.19
N LYS A 134 11.53 -25.11 6.23
CA LYS A 134 12.80 -25.83 6.00
C LYS A 134 13.72 -25.80 7.22
N LYS A 135 13.79 -24.67 7.94
CA LYS A 135 14.68 -24.50 9.09
C LYS A 135 14.15 -25.13 10.38
N PHE A 136 12.84 -25.11 10.61
CA PHE A 136 12.24 -25.45 11.90
C PHE A 136 11.25 -26.64 11.87
N GLY A 137 10.91 -27.16 10.69
CA GLY A 137 10.01 -28.30 10.52
C GLY A 137 8.65 -28.06 11.19
N ALA A 138 8.20 -29.03 11.99
CA ALA A 138 6.92 -28.98 12.71
C ALA A 138 6.75 -27.75 13.62
N ARG A 139 7.85 -27.12 14.08
CA ARG A 139 7.79 -25.88 14.89
C ARG A 139 7.39 -24.63 14.09
N ALA A 140 7.26 -24.75 12.78
CA ALA A 140 6.81 -23.68 11.89
C ALA A 140 5.54 -24.10 11.12
N GLU A 141 4.67 -24.90 11.74
CA GLU A 141 3.37 -25.32 11.18
C GLU A 141 2.31 -24.22 11.11
N PHE A 142 2.69 -22.96 11.28
CA PHE A 142 1.79 -21.82 11.11
C PHE A 142 1.77 -21.28 9.66
N GLY A 143 0.77 -20.47 9.33
CA GLY A 143 0.63 -19.80 8.04
C GLY A 143 1.10 -18.34 8.04
N VAL A 144 1.15 -17.74 6.86
CA VAL A 144 1.38 -16.30 6.66
C VAL A 144 0.14 -15.67 6.03
N ALA A 145 -0.35 -14.58 6.63
CA ALA A 145 -1.41 -13.75 6.09
C ALA A 145 -0.82 -12.59 5.27
N VAL A 146 -1.40 -12.31 4.10
CA VAL A 146 -1.00 -11.22 3.22
C VAL A 146 -2.24 -10.38 2.88
N ASN A 147 -2.15 -9.08 3.13
CA ASN A 147 -3.22 -8.13 2.81
C ASN A 147 -3.33 -7.89 1.30
N ILE A 148 -4.56 -7.91 0.79
CA ILE A 148 -4.91 -7.62 -0.60
C ILE A 148 -5.77 -6.36 -0.64
N SER A 149 -5.32 -5.37 -1.41
CA SER A 149 -6.08 -4.14 -1.67
C SER A 149 -7.29 -4.39 -2.56
N ALA A 150 -8.27 -3.48 -2.51
CA ALA A 150 -9.44 -3.51 -3.41
C ALA A 150 -9.04 -3.52 -4.89
N ARG A 151 -8.02 -2.74 -5.25
CA ARG A 151 -7.52 -2.66 -6.64
C ARG A 151 -6.89 -3.97 -7.10
N GLN A 152 -6.18 -4.69 -6.24
CA GLN A 152 -5.66 -6.03 -6.55
C GLN A 152 -6.79 -7.05 -6.68
N LEU A 153 -7.78 -7.01 -5.78
CA LEU A 153 -8.91 -7.94 -5.79
C LEU A 153 -9.71 -7.87 -7.10
N LEU A 154 -9.84 -6.66 -7.65
CA LEU A 154 -10.51 -6.42 -8.94
C LEU A 154 -9.62 -6.73 -10.16
N HIS A 155 -8.35 -7.07 -9.97
CA HIS A 155 -7.44 -7.39 -11.07
C HIS A 155 -7.73 -8.80 -11.60
N PRO A 156 -8.09 -8.98 -12.89
CA PRO A 156 -8.52 -10.27 -13.43
C PRO A 156 -7.48 -11.39 -13.27
N GLU A 157 -6.19 -11.03 -13.31
CA GLU A 157 -5.07 -11.97 -13.26
C GLU A 157 -4.61 -12.30 -11.83
N LEU A 158 -5.29 -11.80 -10.78
CA LEU A 158 -4.89 -12.08 -9.40
C LEU A 158 -4.80 -13.60 -9.09
N PRO A 159 -5.74 -14.46 -9.52
CA PRO A 159 -5.62 -15.90 -9.28
C PRO A 159 -4.37 -16.52 -9.94
N ASP A 160 -4.08 -16.13 -11.17
CA ASP A 160 -2.91 -16.63 -11.92
C ASP A 160 -1.61 -16.14 -11.27
N LEU A 161 -1.55 -14.87 -10.86
CA LEU A 161 -0.43 -14.30 -10.11
C LEU A 161 -0.15 -15.08 -8.82
N VAL A 162 -1.19 -15.41 -8.04
CA VAL A 162 -1.04 -16.16 -6.80
C VAL A 162 -0.53 -17.57 -7.09
N ALA A 163 -1.08 -18.25 -8.11
CA ALA A 163 -0.63 -19.57 -8.51
C ALA A 163 0.85 -19.57 -8.92
N ASP A 164 1.26 -18.62 -9.75
CA ASP A 164 2.65 -18.45 -10.21
C ASP A 164 3.61 -18.20 -9.04
N VAL A 165 3.23 -17.36 -8.07
CA VAL A 165 4.06 -17.08 -6.90
C VAL A 165 4.19 -18.32 -6.02
N LEU A 166 3.11 -19.06 -5.77
CA LEU A 166 3.16 -20.31 -5.01
C LEU A 166 4.08 -21.34 -5.69
N GLU A 167 3.99 -21.50 -7.02
CA GLU A 167 4.85 -22.39 -7.80
C GLU A 167 6.33 -21.96 -7.72
N ARG A 168 6.63 -20.69 -8.01
CA ARG A 168 8.00 -20.15 -8.01
C ARG A 168 8.69 -20.23 -6.65
N THR A 169 7.92 -20.13 -5.57
CA THR A 169 8.46 -20.13 -4.20
C THR A 169 8.45 -21.53 -3.57
N GLY A 170 7.61 -22.44 -4.08
CA GLY A 170 7.36 -23.76 -3.49
C GLY A 170 6.58 -23.69 -2.18
N ALA A 171 5.78 -22.64 -1.98
CA ALA A 171 4.89 -22.54 -0.83
C ALA A 171 3.62 -23.37 -1.08
N GLU A 172 3.21 -24.17 -0.10
CA GLU A 172 1.92 -24.85 -0.17
C GLU A 172 0.78 -23.82 -0.02
N PRO A 173 -0.32 -23.94 -0.79
CA PRO A 173 -1.46 -23.03 -0.67
C PRO A 173 -2.03 -22.93 0.76
N SER A 174 -1.99 -24.04 1.51
CA SER A 174 -2.47 -24.09 2.90
C SER A 174 -1.63 -23.24 3.88
N TRP A 175 -0.47 -22.75 3.47
CA TRP A 175 0.39 -21.90 4.30
C TRP A 175 0.12 -20.41 4.08
N LEU A 176 -0.68 -20.05 3.08
CA LEU A 176 -0.98 -18.67 2.71
C LEU A 176 -2.45 -18.35 3.01
N CYS A 177 -2.67 -17.27 3.75
CA CYS A 177 -3.99 -16.66 3.92
C CYS A 177 -3.99 -15.31 3.19
N LEU A 178 -4.98 -15.08 2.33
CA LEU A 178 -5.19 -13.77 1.72
C LEU A 178 -6.24 -13.02 2.52
N GLU A 179 -5.87 -11.86 3.04
CA GLU A 179 -6.76 -11.01 3.83
C GLU A 179 -7.28 -9.86 2.99
N ILE A 180 -8.59 -9.63 3.09
CA ILE A 180 -9.31 -8.59 2.35
C ILE A 180 -10.12 -7.81 3.38
N SER A 181 -10.02 -6.48 3.35
CA SER A 181 -10.85 -5.64 4.21
C SER A 181 -12.31 -5.62 3.74
N GLU A 182 -13.25 -5.44 4.66
CA GLU A 182 -14.68 -5.29 4.32
C GLU A 182 -14.91 -4.15 3.31
N SER A 183 -14.17 -3.05 3.44
CA SER A 183 -14.22 -1.92 2.51
C SER A 183 -13.87 -2.30 1.07
N ALA A 184 -12.99 -3.29 0.87
CA ALA A 184 -12.59 -3.74 -0.46
C ALA A 184 -13.66 -4.62 -1.14
N LEU A 185 -14.62 -5.16 -0.39
CA LEU A 185 -15.73 -5.96 -0.92
C LEU A 185 -16.96 -5.12 -1.27
N ILE A 186 -17.13 -3.95 -0.65
CA ILE A 186 -18.32 -3.09 -0.77
C ILE A 186 -18.08 -1.92 -1.76
N SER A 187 -16.84 -1.72 -2.22
CA SER A 187 -16.44 -0.60 -3.09
C SER A 187 -16.78 -0.77 -4.58
#